data_AF-A0A7C0ZK47-F1
#
_entry.id   AF-A0A7C0ZK47-F1
#
_cell.length_a   1.000
_cell.length_b   1.000
_cell.length_c   1.000
_cell.angle_alpha   90.00
_cell.angle_beta   90.00
_cell.angle_gamma   90.00
#
_symmetry.space_group_name_H-M   'P 1'
#
loop_
_entity.id
_entity.type
_entity.pdbx_description
1 polymer ?
#
loop_
_entity_poly.entity_id
_entity_poly.type
_entity_poly.pdbx_seq_one_letter_code
_entity_poly.pdbx_strand_id
1 'polypeptide(L)'
;AIMDEGKFVALDTPKKLKDLLGGDVVTLELERFHPAVIQKYETLPWIKTIKDHNNSLLLTMEKAEKRIPELIRVAETNGNRVTSVSLHKPSLEDVFLYFTGRHIRDEEANSIERQRSKFRHHLRGRR
;
A
#
# COMPACT_ATOMS: atom_id res chain seq x y z
N ALA A 1 -17.60 6.36 10.33
CA ALA A 1 -18.23 5.02 10.32
C ALA A 1 -18.15 4.46 8.91
N ILE A 2 -17.65 3.23 8.76
CA ILE A 2 -17.67 2.49 7.49
C ILE A 2 -18.85 1.52 7.54
N MET A 3 -19.68 1.53 6.50
CA MET A 3 -20.86 0.69 6.36
C MET A 3 -20.68 -0.19 5.12
N ASP A 4 -20.80 -1.50 5.30
CA ASP A 4 -20.77 -2.51 4.24
C ASP A 4 -22.04 -3.36 4.35
N GLU A 5 -22.75 -3.56 3.24
CA GLU A 5 -24.01 -4.33 3.18
C GLU A 5 -25.05 -3.95 4.28
N GLY A 6 -25.13 -2.67 4.65
CA GLY A 6 -26.05 -2.18 5.68
C GLY A 6 -25.64 -2.47 7.13
N LYS A 7 -24.42 -2.99 7.36
CA LYS A 7 -23.83 -3.21 8.69
C LYS A 7 -22.66 -2.27 8.93
N PHE A 8 -22.51 -1.78 10.15
CA PHE A 8 -21.33 -1.01 10.53
C PHE A 8 -20.12 -1.95 10.69
N VAL A 9 -19.16 -1.85 9.79
CA VAL A 9 -17.91 -2.66 9.83
C VAL A 9 -16.85 -1.98 10.70
N ALA A 10 -16.86 -0.64 10.78
CA ALA A 10 -15.99 0.09 11.69
C ALA A 10 -16.67 1.38 12.20
N LEU A 11 -16.84 1.49 13.52
CA LEU A 11 -17.41 2.65 14.21
C LEU A 11 -16.30 3.47 14.87
N ASP A 12 -15.56 4.22 14.06
CA ASP A 12 -14.61 5.20 14.60
C ASP A 12 -14.49 6.43 13.68
N THR A 13 -13.74 7.43 14.16
CA THR A 13 -13.38 8.63 13.41
C THR A 13 -12.51 8.27 12.20
N PRO A 14 -12.63 8.98 11.06
CA PRO A 14 -11.80 8.72 9.88
C PRO A 14 -10.30 8.69 10.17
N LYS A 15 -9.83 9.48 11.14
CA LYS A 15 -8.43 9.48 11.57
C LYS A 15 -8.04 8.12 12.16
N LYS A 16 -8.75 7.66 13.19
CA LYS A 16 -8.47 6.38 13.85
C LYS A 16 -8.63 5.20 12.89
N LEU A 17 -9.59 5.26 11.97
CA LEU A 17 -9.76 4.24 10.94
C LEU A 17 -8.54 4.12 10.01
N LYS A 18 -7.97 5.25 9.59
CA LYS A 18 -6.73 5.28 8.81
C LYS A 18 -5.52 4.80 9.59
N ASP A 19 -5.47 5.10 10.90
CA ASP A 19 -4.38 4.66 11.77
C ASP A 19 -4.31 3.11 11.88
N LEU A 20 -5.42 2.40 11.65
CA LEU A 20 -5.48 0.92 11.63
C LEU A 20 -4.66 0.29 10.50
N LEU A 21 -4.38 1.03 9.42
CA LEU A 21 -3.55 0.56 8.31
C LEU A 21 -2.05 0.63 8.61
N GLY A 22 -1.67 1.04 9.82
CA GLY A 22 -0.28 1.06 10.26
C GLY A 22 0.40 2.43 10.10
N GLY A 23 -0.19 3.38 9.39
CA GLY A 23 0.31 4.76 9.26
C GLY A 23 0.63 5.16 7.82
N ASP A 24 1.32 6.29 7.69
CA ASP A 24 1.76 6.82 6.40
C ASP A 24 2.86 5.93 5.79
N VAL A 25 2.86 5.77 4.47
CA VAL A 25 3.89 5.02 3.74
C VAL A 25 4.77 5.98 2.95
N VAL A 26 6.07 5.95 3.20
CA VAL A 26 7.08 6.66 2.42
C VAL A 26 7.80 5.67 1.52
N THR A 27 7.83 5.95 0.22
CA THR A 27 8.68 5.24 -0.74
C THR A 27 9.90 6.09 -1.04
N LEU A 28 11.09 5.58 -0.73
CA LEU A 28 12.36 6.18 -1.10
C LEU A 28 12.96 5.39 -2.26
N GLU A 29 13.14 6.03 -3.41
CA GLU A 29 13.88 5.43 -4.51
C GLU A 29 15.35 5.79 -4.39
N LEU A 30 16.22 4.79 -4.50
CA LEU A 30 17.66 4.96 -4.39
C LEU A 30 18.31 4.71 -5.76
N GLU A 31 19.27 5.57 -6.13
CA GLU A 31 20.04 5.44 -7.38
C GLU A 31 20.72 4.05 -7.46
N ARG A 32 21.24 3.59 -6.32
CA ARG A 32 21.70 2.21 -6.12
C ARG A 32 21.19 1.71 -4.78
N PHE A 33 20.51 0.57 -4.80
CA PHE A 33 20.07 -0.08 -3.59
C PHE A 33 21.16 -0.96 -3.01
N HIS A 34 21.47 -0.75 -1.73
CA HIS A 34 22.37 -1.60 -0.97
C HIS A 34 21.65 -2.14 0.27
N PRO A 35 21.48 -3.46 0.45
CA PRO A 35 20.70 -4.03 1.56
C PRO A 35 21.11 -3.54 2.95
N ALA A 36 22.40 -3.21 3.14
CA ALA A 36 22.90 -2.65 4.40
C ALA A 36 22.23 -1.32 4.83
N VAL A 37 21.60 -0.60 3.89
CA VAL A 37 20.85 0.62 4.21
C VAL A 37 19.61 0.32 5.06
N ILE A 38 19.00 -0.86 4.90
CA ILE A 38 17.82 -1.29 5.68
C ILE A 38 18.15 -1.27 7.17
N GLN A 39 19.31 -1.82 7.53
CA GLN A 39 19.78 -1.87 8.93
C GLN A 39 19.89 -0.47 9.55
N LYS A 40 20.13 0.58 8.74
CA LYS A 40 20.17 1.96 9.24
C LYS A 40 18.77 2.46 9.57
N TYR A 41 17.79 2.15 8.73
CA TYR A 41 16.39 2.50 9.00
C TYR A 41 15.80 1.68 10.15
N GLU A 42 16.23 0.43 10.35
CA GLU A 42 15.80 -0.40 11.49
C GLU A 42 16.19 0.21 12.84
N THR A 43 17.24 1.05 12.89
CA THR A 43 17.61 1.77 14.13
C THR A 43 16.66 2.91 14.51
N LEU A 44 15.73 3.29 13.61
CA LEU A 44 14.82 4.41 13.82
C LEU A 44 13.52 3.91 14.49
N PRO A 45 13.30 4.19 15.78
CA PRO A 45 12.24 3.54 16.57
C PRO A 45 10.82 3.93 16.15
N TRP A 46 10.69 4.99 15.34
CA TRP A 46 9.41 5.50 14.83
C TRP A 46 9.03 4.88 13.47
N ILE A 47 9.90 4.06 12.88
CA ILE A 47 9.57 3.26 11.70
C ILE A 47 8.94 1.95 12.18
N LYS A 48 7.73 1.67 11.69
CA LYS A 48 6.95 0.48 12.06
C LYS A 48 7.30 -0.72 11.19
N THR A 49 7.44 -0.51 9.89
CA THR A 49 7.82 -1.58 8.95
C THR A 49 8.70 -1.02 7.84
N ILE A 50 9.61 -1.86 7.37
CA ILE A 50 10.50 -1.60 6.23
C ILE A 50 10.32 -2.74 5.24
N LYS A 51 10.13 -2.41 3.97
CA LYS A 51 10.11 -3.38 2.87
C LYS A 51 10.98 -2.86 1.74
N ASP A 52 11.82 -3.70 1.18
CA ASP A 52 12.50 -3.42 -0.07
C ASP A 52 11.66 -3.87 -1.27
N HIS A 53 11.68 -3.07 -2.33
CA HIS A 53 11.02 -3.41 -3.58
C HIS A 53 11.64 -2.63 -4.73
N ASN A 54 12.20 -3.31 -5.74
CA ASN A 54 12.70 -2.71 -6.98
C ASN A 54 13.56 -1.44 -6.78
N ASN A 55 14.66 -1.56 -6.05
CA ASN A 55 15.56 -0.43 -5.72
C ASN A 55 14.97 0.65 -4.81
N SER A 56 13.80 0.40 -4.22
CA SER A 56 13.10 1.34 -3.35
C SER A 56 12.88 0.75 -1.97
N LEU A 57 12.75 1.64 -0.98
CA LEU A 57 12.38 1.32 0.39
C LEU A 57 10.99 1.85 0.67
N LEU A 58 10.08 0.97 1.05
CA LEU A 58 8.78 1.31 1.58
C LEU A 58 8.87 1.31 3.10
N LEU A 59 8.63 2.48 3.69
CA LEU A 59 8.76 2.73 5.12
C LEU A 59 7.41 3.16 5.66
N THR A 60 6.85 2.40 6.61
CA THR A 60 5.58 2.75 7.25
C THR A 60 5.85 3.41 8.59
N MET A 61 5.26 4.57 8.84
CA MET A 61 5.47 5.36 10.06
C MET A 61 4.31 6.32 10.33
N GLU A 62 4.28 6.93 11.51
CA GLU A 62 3.35 8.03 11.78
C GLU A 62 3.96 9.39 11.44
N LYS A 63 3.13 10.30 10.92
CA LYS A 63 3.52 11.69 10.61
C LYS A 63 4.70 11.72 9.65
N ALA A 64 4.64 10.92 8.58
CA ALA A 64 5.74 10.72 7.65
C ALA A 64 6.26 12.03 7.05
N GLU A 65 5.38 12.99 6.79
CA GLU A 65 5.74 14.33 6.28
C GLU A 65 6.80 15.04 7.13
N LYS A 66 6.82 14.80 8.45
CA LYS A 66 7.82 15.38 9.37
C LYS A 66 9.11 14.57 9.43
N ARG A 67 9.09 13.33 8.94
CA ARG A 67 10.21 12.37 8.99
C ARG A 67 10.99 12.28 7.68
N ILE A 68 10.40 12.69 6.56
CA ILE A 68 11.06 12.69 5.23
C ILE A 68 12.46 13.33 5.25
N PRO A 69 12.69 14.52 5.85
CA PRO A 69 14.03 15.10 5.88
C PRO A 69 15.06 14.22 6.60
N GLU A 70 14.66 13.55 7.68
CA GLU A 70 15.51 12.63 8.46
C GLU A 70 15.83 11.38 7.64
N LEU A 71 14.84 10.85 6.91
CA LEU A 71 15.01 9.70 6.01
C LEU A 71 16.02 9.97 4.90
N ILE A 72 15.88 11.11 4.21
CA ILE A 72 16.81 11.50 3.14
C ILE A 72 18.23 11.61 3.69
N ARG A 73 18.39 12.27 4.84
CA ARG A 73 19.71 12.42 5.49
C ARG A 73 20.33 11.06 5.83
N VAL A 74 19.54 10.10 6.30
CA VAL A 74 20.03 8.74 6.59
C VAL A 74 20.49 8.05 5.30
N ALA A 75 19.76 8.16 4.20
CA ALA A 75 20.23 7.61 2.92
C ALA A 75 21.58 8.23 2.49
N GLU A 76 21.65 9.56 2.46
CA GLU A 76 22.81 10.30 1.95
C GLU A 76 24.07 10.08 2.79
N THR A 77 23.95 10.11 4.12
CA THR A 77 25.08 9.86 5.03
C THR A 77 25.64 8.44 4.93
N ASN A 78 24.86 7.50 4.37
CA ASN A 78 25.29 6.13 4.11
C ASN A 78 25.66 5.90 2.64
N GLY A 79 25.86 6.98 1.86
CA GLY A 79 26.32 6.89 0.47
C GLY A 79 25.24 6.47 -0.53
N ASN A 80 23.96 6.50 -0.13
CA ASN A 80 22.84 6.19 -1.03
C ASN A 80 22.19 7.50 -1.49
N ARG A 81 22.24 7.78 -2.79
CA ARG A 81 21.57 8.94 -3.36
C ARG A 81 20.08 8.64 -3.53
N VAL A 82 19.24 9.49 -2.94
CA VAL A 82 17.78 9.43 -3.14
C VAL A 82 17.44 10.08 -4.47
N THR A 83 16.76 9.36 -5.35
CA THR A 83 16.31 9.87 -6.66
C THR A 83 14.88 10.37 -6.63
N SER A 84 14.05 9.78 -5.77
CA SER A 84 12.63 10.12 -5.63
C SER A 84 12.13 9.80 -4.23
N VAL A 85 11.17 10.60 -3.77
CA VAL A 85 10.44 10.38 -2.52
C VAL A 85 8.95 10.50 -2.81
N SER A 86 8.20 9.46 -2.49
CA SER A 86 6.74 9.46 -2.57
C SER A 86 6.13 9.24 -1.19
N LEU A 87 5.05 9.95 -0.89
CA LEU A 87 4.30 9.83 0.36
C LEU A 87 2.87 9.40 0.03
N HIS A 88 2.46 8.24 0.55
CA HIS A 88 1.08 7.78 0.53
C HIS A 88 0.50 7.88 1.94
N LYS A 89 -0.49 8.77 2.12
CA LYS A 89 -1.29 8.81 3.34
C LYS A 89 -2.50 7.91 3.13
N PRO A 90 -2.72 6.89 3.97
CA PRO A 90 -3.86 6.01 3.82
C PRO A 90 -5.16 6.82 3.77
N SER A 91 -6.05 6.44 2.86
CA SER A 91 -7.37 7.03 2.69
C SER A 91 -8.43 6.14 3.34
N LEU A 92 -9.66 6.65 3.46
CA LEU A 92 -10.77 5.79 3.89
C LEU A 92 -11.06 4.66 2.89
N GLU A 93 -10.76 4.87 1.61
CA GLU A 93 -10.84 3.83 0.57
C GLU A 93 -9.87 2.69 0.89
N ASP A 94 -8.62 3.00 1.24
CA ASP A 94 -7.62 2.00 1.63
C ASP A 94 -8.09 1.20 2.86
N VAL A 95 -8.77 1.88 3.80
CA VAL A 95 -9.32 1.23 5.00
C VAL A 95 -10.48 0.32 4.62
N PHE A 96 -11.36 0.78 3.74
CA PHE A 96 -12.47 -0.04 3.22
C PHE A 96 -11.95 -1.29 2.49
N LEU A 97 -10.93 -1.16 1.64
CA LEU A 97 -10.27 -2.27 0.94
C LEU A 97 -9.66 -3.27 1.93
N TYR A 98 -9.00 -2.78 2.98
CA TYR A 98 -8.42 -3.63 4.04
C TYR A 98 -9.48 -4.42 4.81
N PHE A 99 -10.60 -3.79 5.18
CA PHE A 99 -11.66 -4.45 5.96
C PHE A 99 -12.53 -5.39 5.13
N THR A 100 -12.78 -5.07 3.87
CA THR A 100 -13.59 -5.92 2.99
C THR A 100 -12.78 -7.03 2.34
N GLY A 101 -11.44 -6.95 2.35
CA GLY A 101 -10.56 -7.92 1.70
C GLY A 101 -10.76 -8.01 0.18
N ARG A 102 -11.55 -7.10 -0.40
CA ARG A 102 -11.85 -7.06 -1.82
C ARG A 102 -11.00 -5.98 -2.46
N HIS A 103 -9.98 -6.38 -3.20
CA HIS A 103 -9.59 -5.58 -4.35
C HIS A 103 -10.86 -5.37 -5.19
N ILE A 104 -11.37 -4.13 -5.28
CA ILE A 104 -12.52 -3.73 -6.12
C ILE A 104 -12.15 -3.83 -7.64
N ARG A 105 -11.38 -4.84 -8.02
CA ARG A 105 -10.98 -5.13 -9.41
C ARG A 105 -11.26 -6.57 -9.83
N ASP A 106 -11.66 -7.46 -8.93
CA ASP A 106 -11.98 -8.85 -9.31
C ASP A 106 -13.46 -9.08 -9.62
N GLU A 107 -14.39 -8.25 -9.13
CA GLU A 107 -15.83 -8.46 -9.39
C GLU A 107 -16.24 -8.10 -10.83
N GLU A 108 -15.56 -7.14 -11.48
CA GLU A 108 -15.78 -6.84 -12.91
C GLU A 108 -15.11 -7.88 -13.83
N ALA A 109 -13.92 -8.39 -13.46
CA ALA A 109 -13.22 -9.40 -14.25
C ALA A 109 -13.96 -10.75 -14.24
N ASN A 110 -14.48 -11.19 -13.10
CA ASN A 110 -15.20 -12.46 -12.99
C ASN A 110 -16.57 -12.46 -13.69
N SER A 111 -17.25 -11.32 -13.73
CA SER A 111 -18.57 -11.21 -14.37
C SER A 111 -18.46 -11.21 -15.90
N ILE A 112 -17.44 -10.53 -16.46
CA ILE A 112 -17.16 -10.55 -17.91
C ILE A 112 -16.65 -11.92 -18.36
N GLU A 113 -15.78 -12.58 -17.58
CA GLU A 113 -15.27 -13.91 -17.92
C GLU A 113 -16.37 -14.97 -17.89
N ARG A 114 -17.22 -15.00 -16.85
CA ARG A 114 -18.37 -15.93 -16.76
C ARG A 114 -19.37 -15.73 -17.89
N GLN A 115 -19.60 -14.50 -18.36
CA GLN A 115 -20.44 -14.23 -19.53
C GLN A 115 -19.80 -14.76 -20.82
N ARG A 116 -18.49 -14.57 -21.01
CA ARG A 116 -17.75 -15.09 -22.18
C ARG A 116 -17.72 -16.61 -22.25
N SER A 117 -17.56 -17.31 -21.12
CA SER A 117 -17.55 -18.78 -21.09
C SER A 117 -18.89 -19.38 -21.50
N LYS A 118 -20.01 -18.77 -21.08
CA LYS A 118 -21.37 -19.23 -21.41
C LYS A 118 -21.72 -19.06 -22.90
N PHE A 119 -21.24 -18.00 -23.53
CA PHE A 119 -21.43 -17.77 -24.98
C PHE A 119 -20.61 -18.74 -25.84
N ARG A 120 -19.38 -19.07 -25.43
CA ARG A 120 -18.50 -20.01 -26.18
C ARG A 120 -19.04 -21.44 -26.19
N HIS A 121 -19.80 -21.84 -25.18
CA HIS A 121 -20.35 -23.19 -25.08
C HIS A 121 -21.61 -23.40 -25.97
N HIS A 122 -22.37 -22.34 -26.24
CA HIS A 122 -23.59 -22.42 -27.08
C HIS A 122 -23.29 -22.55 -28.59
N LEU A 123 -22.10 -22.14 -29.04
CA LEU A 123 -21.75 -22.14 -30.46
C LEU A 123 -21.13 -23.47 -30.97
N ARG A 124 -20.84 -24.44 -30.09
CA ARG A 124 -20.28 -25.76 -30.48
C ARG A 124 -21.33 -26.88 -30.62
N GLY A 125 -22.61 -26.60 -30.34
CA GLY A 125 -23.69 -27.60 -30.30
C GLY A 125 -24.62 -27.64 -31.52
N ARG A 126 -24.36 -26.87 -32.58
CA ARG A 126 -25.13 -26.95 -33.83
C ARG A 126 -24.24 -27.50 -34.95
N ARG A 127 -24.13 -28.82 -34.98
CA ARG A 127 -23.93 -29.59 -36.21
C ARG A 127 -25.14 -30.49 -36.39
#